data_AF-A0A1V4XKQ3-F1
#
_entry.id   AF-A0A1V4XKQ3-F1
#
_cell.length_a   1.000
_cell.length_b   1.000
_cell.length_c   1.000
_cell.angle_alpha   90.00
_cell.angle_beta   90.00
_cell.angle_gamma   90.00
#
_symmetry.space_group_name_H-M   'P 1'
#
loop_
_entity.id
_entity.type
_entity.pdbx_description
1 polymer ?
#
loop_
_entity_poly.entity_id
_entity_poly.type
_entity_poly.pdbx_seq_one_letter_code
_entity_poly.pdbx_strand_id
1 'polypeptide(L)'
;MIPFLFMGLKSSLRRLLSSPGFNHPLVPAGLFAVTVLTTLAAGAMQAGVNPIENPSEIWKGLPFSFTLLLILGCHELGHWAASRRHGVDVSFPYFIPGPTLVGTFGAFIAMKSPVSDRNALIDIGAAGPLAGLVVTIPVLFVGLSLSQIVPAAQTEGVGIHLGECALFSAVNWLVNGTIGPDRDVILHPVAFAGWIGLLVTSLNLIPVGQLDGGHIIYAIFGHRQREVAWMVVGMLLVLGILGWEGWLIWGGILLALGVRHPPVIYDGGELDNRRLAVGYLAMLCFALTFTPIPFTSINI
;
A
#
# COMPACT_ATOMS: atom_id res chain seq x y z
N MET A 1 -4.82 -2.97 5.06
CA MET A 1 -4.74 -2.90 3.59
C MET A 1 -6.06 -3.18 2.83
N ILE A 2 -7.24 -2.94 3.42
CA ILE A 2 -8.58 -3.33 2.93
C ILE A 2 -9.47 -2.21 2.32
N PRO A 3 -9.12 -0.91 2.20
CA PRO A 3 -10.06 0.07 1.69
C PRO A 3 -10.45 -0.15 0.23
N PHE A 4 -9.61 -0.84 -0.56
CA PHE A 4 -9.91 -1.21 -1.94
C PHE A 4 -11.03 -2.26 -2.07
N LEU A 5 -11.33 -3.02 -1.01
CA LEU A 5 -12.49 -3.92 -0.98
C LEU A 5 -13.81 -3.15 -1.18
N PHE A 6 -13.84 -1.85 -0.92
CA PHE A 6 -15.03 -1.02 -1.05
C PHE A 6 -15.23 -0.42 -2.45
N MET A 7 -14.23 -0.46 -3.35
CA MET A 7 -14.38 0.09 -4.71
C MET A 7 -15.09 -0.85 -5.69
N GLY A 8 -15.08 -2.18 -5.44
CA GLY A 8 -15.82 -3.17 -6.24
C GLY A 8 -17.27 -3.41 -5.77
N LEU A 9 -17.70 -2.81 -4.66
CA LEU A 9 -19.08 -2.92 -4.21
C LEU A 9 -20.00 -1.98 -5.00
N LYS A 10 -20.84 -2.61 -5.83
CA LYS A 10 -22.12 -2.18 -6.42
C LYS A 10 -22.60 -0.77 -6.07
N SER A 11 -23.15 -0.08 -7.08
CA SER A 11 -23.87 1.22 -7.08
C SER A 11 -24.38 1.78 -5.73
N SER A 12 -24.87 0.95 -4.82
CA SER A 12 -25.23 1.29 -3.43
C SER A 12 -24.10 1.89 -2.58
N LEU A 13 -22.87 1.37 -2.63
CA LEU A 13 -21.77 1.90 -1.81
C LEU A 13 -21.25 3.22 -2.38
N ARG A 14 -21.19 3.32 -3.72
CA ARG A 14 -20.91 4.59 -4.41
C ARG A 14 -21.93 5.66 -4.03
N ARG A 15 -23.22 5.32 -3.95
CA ARG A 15 -24.29 6.20 -3.47
C ARG A 15 -24.11 6.61 -2.01
N LEU A 16 -23.68 5.69 -1.14
CA LEU A 16 -23.40 5.97 0.27
C LEU A 16 -22.22 6.94 0.42
N LEU A 17 -21.10 6.67 -0.25
CA LEU A 17 -19.90 7.51 -0.23
C LEU A 17 -20.16 8.88 -0.88
N SER A 18 -21.01 8.94 -1.90
CA SER A 18 -21.44 10.19 -2.53
C SER A 18 -22.54 10.91 -1.74
N SER A 19 -23.07 10.32 -0.66
CA SER A 19 -24.15 10.96 0.10
C SER A 19 -23.66 12.24 0.80
N PRO A 20 -24.53 13.25 0.98
CA PRO A 20 -24.16 14.50 1.65
C PRO A 20 -23.61 14.29 3.06
N GLY A 21 -24.12 13.28 3.79
CA GLY A 21 -23.68 12.95 5.15
C GLY A 21 -22.28 12.35 5.20
N PHE A 22 -21.94 11.43 4.28
CA PHE A 22 -20.62 10.78 4.26
C PHE A 22 -19.52 11.69 3.70
N ASN A 23 -19.90 12.68 2.90
CA ASN A 23 -19.01 13.73 2.39
C ASN A 23 -18.73 14.85 3.41
N HIS A 24 -19.40 14.84 4.57
CA HIS A 24 -19.13 15.82 5.59
C HIS A 24 -17.70 15.64 6.15
N PRO A 25 -16.88 16.71 6.26
CA PRO A 25 -15.48 16.61 6.70
C PRO A 25 -15.26 15.93 8.06
N LEU A 26 -16.30 15.89 8.91
CA LEU A 26 -16.28 15.19 10.20
C LEU A 26 -16.11 13.67 10.08
N VAL A 27 -16.62 13.04 9.01
CA VAL A 27 -16.50 11.58 8.85
C VAL A 27 -15.05 11.17 8.57
N PRO A 28 -14.34 11.72 7.57
CA PRO A 28 -12.91 11.48 7.40
C PRO A 28 -12.08 11.84 8.65
N ALA A 29 -12.38 12.95 9.32
CA ALA A 29 -11.66 13.37 10.52
C ALA A 29 -11.84 12.40 11.70
N GLY A 30 -13.06 11.92 11.94
CA GLY A 30 -13.34 10.92 12.97
C GLY A 30 -12.66 9.58 12.66
N LEU A 31 -12.74 9.13 11.41
CA LEU A 31 -12.06 7.92 10.95
C LEU A 31 -10.53 8.02 11.08
N PHE A 32 -9.95 9.18 10.75
CA PHE A 32 -8.53 9.45 10.96
C PHE A 32 -8.15 9.41 12.45
N ALA A 33 -8.94 10.04 13.33
CA ALA A 33 -8.69 10.00 14.76
C ALA A 33 -8.71 8.57 15.33
N VAL A 34 -9.69 7.75 14.93
CA VAL A 34 -9.74 6.33 15.33
C VAL A 34 -8.58 5.55 14.72
N THR A 35 -8.17 5.86 13.50
CA THR A 35 -6.99 5.23 12.87
C THR A 35 -5.73 5.56 13.66
N VAL A 36 -5.50 6.82 14.04
CA VAL A 36 -4.37 7.21 14.89
C VAL A 36 -4.33 6.41 16.19
N LEU A 37 -5.47 6.23 16.86
CA LEU A 37 -5.54 5.45 18.10
C LEU A 37 -5.22 3.97 17.87
N THR A 38 -5.75 3.37 16.80
CA THR A 38 -5.53 1.96 16.48
C THR A 38 -4.11 1.67 16.00
N THR A 39 -3.49 2.58 15.24
CA THR A 39 -2.08 2.48 14.84
C THR A 39 -1.12 2.77 16.00
N LEU A 40 -1.46 3.69 16.91
CA LEU A 40 -0.71 3.89 18.15
C LEU A 40 -0.73 2.64 19.03
N ALA A 41 -1.90 2.04 19.22
CA ALA A 41 -2.05 0.80 19.98
C ALA A 41 -1.24 -0.34 19.34
N ALA A 42 -1.33 -0.52 18.03
CA ALA A 42 -0.55 -1.53 17.31
C ALA A 42 0.96 -1.31 17.44
N GLY A 43 1.43 -0.06 17.30
CA GLY A 43 2.85 0.28 17.48
C GLY A 43 3.34 0.04 18.92
N ALA A 44 2.51 0.34 19.92
CA ALA A 44 2.85 0.08 21.32
C ALA A 44 2.95 -1.44 21.60
N MET A 45 2.04 -2.24 21.03
CA MET A 45 2.10 -3.70 21.12
C MET A 45 3.37 -4.26 20.47
N GLN A 46 3.78 -3.72 19.32
CA GLN A 46 5.05 -4.10 18.66
C GLN A 46 6.26 -3.73 19.53
N ALA A 47 6.18 -2.65 20.30
CA ALA A 47 7.20 -2.27 21.27
C ALA A 47 7.13 -3.08 22.60
N GLY A 48 6.31 -4.14 22.66
CA GLY A 48 6.16 -5.02 23.82
C GLY A 48 5.23 -4.48 24.92
N VAL A 49 4.45 -3.44 24.65
CA VAL A 49 3.54 -2.80 25.61
C VAL A 49 2.10 -3.13 25.29
N ASN A 50 1.37 -3.70 26.24
CA ASN A 50 -0.08 -3.86 26.15
C ASN A 50 -0.78 -2.54 26.52
N PRO A 51 -1.42 -1.82 25.57
CA PRO A 51 -2.03 -0.52 25.84
C PRO A 51 -3.28 -0.59 26.71
N ILE A 52 -3.88 -1.77 26.87
CA ILE A 52 -5.04 -1.99 27.73
C ILE A 52 -4.59 -2.07 29.19
N GLU A 53 -3.47 -2.74 29.46
CA GLU A 53 -2.90 -2.90 30.81
C GLU A 53 -2.10 -1.67 31.25
N ASN A 54 -1.34 -1.06 30.33
CA ASN A 54 -0.52 0.12 30.59
C ASN A 54 -0.85 1.28 29.64
N PRO A 55 -2.01 1.96 29.81
CA PRO A 55 -2.45 3.02 28.90
C PRO A 55 -1.48 4.22 28.83
N SER A 56 -0.72 4.48 29.90
CA SER A 56 0.25 5.58 29.97
C SER A 56 1.42 5.42 29.01
N GLU A 57 1.71 4.20 28.53
CA GLU A 57 2.85 3.90 27.68
C GLU A 57 2.50 3.82 26.18
N ILE A 58 1.27 4.15 25.80
CA ILE A 58 0.81 4.14 24.40
C ILE A 58 1.66 5.02 23.47
N TRP A 59 2.34 6.04 24.02
CA TRP A 59 3.24 6.91 23.27
C TRP A 59 4.44 6.16 22.66
N LYS A 60 4.81 4.98 23.16
CA LYS A 60 5.85 4.12 22.56
C LYS A 60 5.48 3.65 21.16
N GLY A 61 4.19 3.65 20.81
CA GLY A 61 3.72 3.37 19.45
C GLY A 61 3.82 4.56 18.48
N LEU A 62 4.20 5.75 18.96
CA LEU A 62 4.24 6.97 18.16
C LEU A 62 5.19 6.88 16.95
N PRO A 63 6.43 6.35 17.07
CA PRO A 63 7.33 6.25 15.93
C PRO A 63 6.73 5.42 14.78
N PHE A 64 6.10 4.29 15.09
CA PHE A 64 5.42 3.47 14.09
C PHE A 64 4.20 4.17 13.49
N SER A 65 3.29 4.63 14.36
CA SER A 65 2.00 5.21 13.97
C SER A 65 2.19 6.45 13.09
N PHE A 66 3.04 7.38 13.53
CA PHE A 66 3.33 8.61 12.80
C PHE A 66 3.94 8.31 11.42
N THR A 67 4.95 7.44 11.37
CA THR A 67 5.63 7.09 10.12
C THR A 67 4.69 6.41 9.13
N LEU A 68 3.88 5.45 9.59
CA LEU A 68 2.93 4.76 8.73
C LEU A 68 1.87 5.70 8.17
N LEU A 69 1.27 6.54 9.03
CA LEU A 69 0.25 7.51 8.61
C LEU A 69 0.82 8.58 7.69
N LEU A 70 2.08 8.96 7.86
CA LEU A 70 2.76 9.86 6.93
C LEU A 70 2.89 9.23 5.54
N ILE A 71 3.32 7.97 5.45
CA ILE A 71 3.44 7.26 4.16
C ILE A 71 2.07 7.13 3.49
N LEU A 72 1.07 6.60 4.20
CA LEU A 72 -0.29 6.43 3.66
C LEU A 72 -0.92 7.77 3.30
N GLY A 73 -0.72 8.79 4.13
CA GLY A 73 -1.21 10.14 3.89
C GLY A 73 -0.60 10.77 2.65
N CYS A 74 0.73 10.69 2.48
CA CYS A 74 1.39 11.20 1.28
C CYS A 74 0.97 10.44 0.02
N HIS A 75 0.74 9.13 0.11
CA HIS A 75 0.17 8.33 -0.99
C HIS A 75 -1.19 8.88 -1.42
N GLU A 76 -2.15 8.99 -0.49
CA GLU A 76 -3.49 9.49 -0.84
C GLU A 76 -3.50 10.97 -1.25
N LEU A 77 -2.62 11.79 -0.68
CA LEU A 77 -2.45 13.18 -1.09
C LEU A 77 -1.87 13.30 -2.50
N GLY A 78 -1.02 12.35 -2.93
CA GLY A 78 -0.55 12.25 -4.31
C GLY A 78 -1.71 12.05 -5.28
N HIS A 79 -2.57 11.07 -4.99
CA HIS A 79 -3.80 10.80 -5.75
C HIS A 79 -4.74 12.00 -5.79
N TRP A 80 -4.95 12.64 -4.63
CA TRP A 80 -5.81 13.81 -4.50
C TRP A 80 -5.28 15.00 -5.32
N ALA A 81 -3.97 15.26 -5.27
CA ALA A 81 -3.36 16.37 -5.98
C ALA A 81 -3.40 16.16 -7.50
N ALA A 82 -3.10 14.95 -7.97
CA ALA A 82 -3.20 14.61 -9.39
C ALA A 82 -4.64 14.68 -9.91
N SER A 83 -5.59 14.13 -9.16
CA SER A 83 -7.02 14.19 -9.50
C SER A 83 -7.51 15.63 -9.64
N ARG A 84 -7.14 16.52 -8.71
CA ARG A 84 -7.54 17.94 -8.78
C ARG A 84 -6.92 18.69 -9.96
N ARG A 85 -5.66 18.39 -10.32
CA ARG A 85 -5.02 19.00 -11.50
C ARG A 85 -5.74 18.64 -12.80
N HIS A 86 -6.36 17.46 -12.84
CA HIS A 86 -7.14 16.96 -13.97
C HIS A 86 -8.65 17.23 -13.87
N GLY A 87 -9.09 18.02 -12.88
CA GLY A 87 -10.51 18.36 -12.71
C GLY A 87 -11.40 17.17 -12.33
N VAL A 88 -10.82 16.11 -11.75
CA VAL A 88 -11.57 14.94 -11.26
C VAL A 88 -12.02 15.21 -9.82
N ASP A 89 -13.33 15.08 -9.58
CA ASP A 89 -13.93 15.27 -8.28
C ASP A 89 -13.60 14.07 -7.38
N VAL A 90 -12.95 14.35 -6.25
CA VAL A 90 -12.52 13.35 -5.27
C VAL A 90 -12.92 13.74 -3.85
N SER A 91 -13.06 12.74 -2.98
CA SER A 91 -13.22 12.97 -1.54
C SER A 91 -11.91 13.41 -0.87
N PHE A 92 -11.99 13.77 0.40
CA PHE A 92 -10.82 13.73 1.27
C PHE A 92 -10.40 12.27 1.53
N PRO A 93 -9.13 12.02 1.93
CA PRO A 93 -8.66 10.69 2.29
C PRO A 93 -9.44 10.10 3.47
N TYR A 94 -9.97 8.90 3.29
CA TYR A 94 -10.59 8.11 4.35
C TYR A 94 -9.57 7.10 4.87
N PHE A 95 -9.12 7.28 6.10
CA PHE A 95 -8.27 6.32 6.81
C PHE A 95 -9.15 5.30 7.52
N ILE A 96 -8.96 4.02 7.25
CA ILE A 96 -9.82 2.97 7.77
C ILE A 96 -9.13 2.31 8.97
N PRO A 97 -9.63 2.50 10.20
CA PRO A 97 -9.06 1.86 11.38
C PRO A 97 -9.28 0.35 11.31
N GLY A 98 -8.36 -0.43 11.87
CA GLY A 98 -8.52 -1.87 11.92
C GLY A 98 -7.69 -2.50 13.04
N PRO A 99 -8.27 -3.39 13.88
CA PRO A 99 -7.53 -4.10 14.93
C PRO A 99 -6.66 -5.20 14.31
N THR A 100 -5.68 -4.78 13.51
CA THR A 100 -4.71 -5.62 12.80
C THR A 100 -3.33 -5.39 13.38
N LEU A 101 -2.34 -6.20 13.00
CA LEU A 101 -0.93 -6.02 13.40
C LEU A 101 -0.37 -4.62 13.09
N VAL A 102 -0.95 -3.96 12.09
CA VAL A 102 -0.54 -2.63 11.61
C VAL A 102 -1.43 -1.52 12.19
N GLY A 103 -2.58 -1.87 12.80
CA GLY A 103 -3.54 -0.91 13.36
C GLY A 103 -4.39 -0.18 12.33
N THR A 104 -4.27 -0.49 11.04
CA THR A 104 -5.10 0.14 10.01
C THR A 104 -5.38 -0.81 8.85
N PHE A 105 -6.58 -0.67 8.28
CA PHE A 105 -6.86 -1.21 6.97
C PHE A 105 -6.26 -0.34 5.85
N GLY A 106 -5.65 0.81 6.10
CA GLY A 106 -5.07 1.67 5.07
C GLY A 106 -5.97 2.87 4.81
N ALA A 107 -5.67 3.62 3.76
CA ALA A 107 -6.43 4.79 3.37
C ALA A 107 -6.88 4.70 1.92
N PHE A 108 -7.89 5.48 1.55
CA PHE A 108 -8.28 5.67 0.14
C PHE A 108 -8.96 7.02 -0.08
N ILE A 109 -8.90 7.51 -1.31
CA ILE A 109 -9.80 8.55 -1.82
C ILE A 109 -10.91 7.94 -2.68
N ALA A 110 -12.11 8.50 -2.58
CA ALA A 110 -13.24 8.10 -3.41
C ALA A 110 -13.34 9.00 -4.65
N MET A 111 -13.26 8.41 -5.85
CA MET A 111 -13.52 9.11 -7.11
C MET A 111 -15.03 9.31 -7.35
N LYS A 112 -15.45 10.56 -7.45
CA LYS A 112 -16.86 10.98 -7.61
C LYS A 112 -17.24 11.22 -9.07
N SER A 113 -16.28 11.63 -9.91
CA SER A 113 -16.45 11.76 -11.35
C SER A 113 -15.55 10.77 -12.12
N PRO A 114 -15.91 10.40 -13.36
CA PRO A 114 -15.06 9.58 -14.21
C PRO A 114 -13.81 10.34 -14.69
N VAL A 115 -12.72 9.62 -14.95
CA VAL A 115 -11.48 10.17 -15.50
C VAL A 115 -11.65 10.44 -17.00
N SER A 116 -11.18 11.61 -17.45
CA SER A 116 -11.36 12.11 -18.81
C SER A 116 -10.68 11.26 -19.87
N ASP A 117 -9.38 11.02 -19.71
CA ASP A 117 -8.51 10.47 -20.74
C ASP A 117 -7.36 9.64 -20.14
N ARG A 118 -6.61 8.98 -21.02
CA ARG A 118 -5.53 8.06 -20.63
C ARG A 118 -4.32 8.76 -20.02
N ASN A 119 -4.04 10.02 -20.35
CA ASN A 119 -2.93 10.76 -19.73
C ASN A 119 -3.27 11.10 -18.28
N ALA A 120 -4.48 11.60 -18.03
CA ALA A 120 -4.99 11.84 -16.67
C ALA A 120 -5.00 10.55 -15.85
N LEU A 121 -5.33 9.41 -16.47
CA LEU A 121 -5.35 8.11 -15.81
C LEU A 121 -3.97 7.67 -15.32
N ILE A 122 -2.91 7.88 -16.10
CA ILE A 122 -1.53 7.60 -15.66
C ILE A 122 -1.13 8.55 -14.55
N ASP A 123 -1.36 9.86 -14.72
CA ASP A 123 -0.94 10.84 -13.73
C ASP A 123 -1.57 10.57 -12.37
N ILE A 124 -2.86 10.22 -12.35
CA ILE A 124 -3.57 9.82 -11.13
C ILE A 124 -3.02 8.48 -10.61
N GLY A 125 -3.01 7.42 -11.43
CA GLY A 125 -2.58 6.10 -11.00
C GLY A 125 -1.14 6.03 -10.48
N ALA A 126 -0.22 6.82 -11.03
CA ALA A 126 1.17 6.84 -10.60
C ALA A 126 1.44 7.79 -9.41
N ALA A 127 0.67 8.88 -9.27
CA ALA A 127 0.99 9.92 -8.28
C ALA A 127 0.97 9.42 -6.84
N GLY A 128 -0.02 8.59 -6.46
CA GLY A 128 -0.09 8.04 -5.10
C GLY A 128 1.12 7.15 -4.76
N PRO A 129 1.34 6.04 -5.49
CA PRO A 129 2.47 5.15 -5.25
C PRO A 129 3.83 5.85 -5.26
N LEU A 130 4.06 6.77 -6.20
CA LEU A 130 5.32 7.52 -6.27
C LEU A 130 5.49 8.49 -5.09
N ALA A 131 4.42 9.19 -4.69
CA ALA A 131 4.47 10.07 -3.52
C ALA A 131 4.71 9.30 -2.22
N GLY A 132 4.06 8.14 -2.05
CA GLY A 132 4.28 7.23 -0.93
C GLY A 132 5.73 6.72 -0.89
N LEU A 133 6.30 6.33 -2.04
CA LEU A 133 7.68 5.87 -2.12
C LEU A 133 8.72 6.95 -1.81
N VAL A 134 8.50 8.18 -2.27
CA VAL A 134 9.39 9.31 -1.95
C VAL A 134 9.53 9.52 -0.44
N VAL A 135 8.48 9.24 0.34
CA VAL A 135 8.53 9.27 1.81
C VAL A 135 9.10 7.98 2.39
N THR A 136 8.73 6.83 1.83
CA THR A 136 9.11 5.51 2.33
C THR A 136 10.62 5.29 2.27
N ILE A 137 11.29 5.74 1.19
CA ILE A 137 12.73 5.52 1.02
C ILE A 137 13.54 6.21 2.15
N PRO A 138 13.43 7.53 2.41
CA PRO A 138 14.11 8.17 3.54
C PRO A 138 13.78 7.54 4.90
N VAL A 139 12.51 7.18 5.10
CA VAL A 139 12.06 6.49 6.31
C VAL A 139 12.79 5.16 6.51
N LEU A 140 13.01 4.39 5.45
CA LEU A 140 13.77 3.14 5.52
C LEU A 140 15.22 3.38 5.90
N PHE A 141 15.88 4.39 5.32
CA PHE A 141 17.25 4.75 5.71
C PHE A 141 17.36 5.07 7.21
N VAL A 142 16.43 5.88 7.74
CA VAL A 142 16.39 6.23 9.17
C VAL A 142 16.00 5.04 10.03
N GLY A 143 15.01 4.26 9.61
CA GLY A 143 14.53 3.10 10.36
C GLY A 143 15.59 2.01 10.46
N LEU A 144 16.28 1.72 9.36
CA LEU A 144 17.33 0.70 9.32
C LEU A 144 18.57 1.11 10.12
N SER A 145 18.93 2.39 10.14
CA SER A 145 20.04 2.87 10.98
C SER A 145 19.75 2.83 12.47
N LEU A 146 18.46 2.83 12.85
CA LEU A 146 17.98 2.64 14.22
C LEU A 146 17.72 1.16 14.57
N SER A 147 17.81 0.26 13.60
CA SER A 147 17.54 -1.17 13.79
C SER A 147 18.73 -1.88 14.41
N GLN A 148 18.48 -3.02 15.07
CA GLN A 148 19.50 -3.77 15.79
C GLN A 148 19.90 -5.03 15.02
N ILE A 149 21.20 -5.22 14.82
CA ILE A 149 21.75 -6.43 14.22
C ILE A 149 22.09 -7.40 15.34
N VAL A 150 21.44 -8.55 15.35
CA VAL A 150 21.61 -9.60 16.36
C VAL A 150 22.05 -10.91 15.70
N PRO A 151 22.66 -11.85 16.44
CA PRO A 151 22.89 -13.19 15.91
C PRO A 151 21.56 -13.87 15.54
N ALA A 152 21.50 -14.52 14.38
CA ALA A 152 20.27 -15.15 13.86
C ALA A 152 19.67 -16.18 14.84
N ALA A 153 20.51 -16.87 15.62
CA ALA A 153 20.07 -17.79 16.67
C ALA A 153 19.20 -17.13 17.77
N GLN A 154 19.22 -15.79 17.91
CA GLN A 154 18.37 -15.06 18.87
C GLN A 154 17.00 -14.70 18.30
N THR A 155 16.84 -14.72 16.97
CA THR A 155 15.57 -14.45 16.29
C THR A 155 14.90 -15.72 15.78
N GLU A 156 15.60 -16.85 15.77
CA GLU A 156 15.03 -18.16 15.47
C GLU A 156 13.79 -18.48 16.34
N GLY A 157 12.62 -18.59 15.70
CA GLY A 157 11.36 -18.92 16.35
C GLY A 157 10.72 -17.77 17.16
N VAL A 158 11.29 -16.57 17.14
CA VAL A 158 10.82 -15.41 17.89
C VAL A 158 10.41 -14.30 16.93
N GLY A 159 9.10 -14.05 16.83
CA GLY A 159 8.54 -12.96 16.03
C GLY A 159 8.16 -13.39 14.60
N ILE A 160 7.99 -12.40 13.72
CA ILE A 160 7.58 -12.60 12.33
C ILE A 160 8.75 -12.19 11.43
N HIS A 161 9.30 -13.14 10.67
CA HIS A 161 10.32 -12.84 9.67
C HIS A 161 9.66 -12.22 8.43
N LEU A 162 10.12 -11.02 8.09
CA LEU A 162 9.61 -10.24 6.97
C LEU A 162 10.42 -10.58 5.72
N GLY A 163 9.72 -10.86 4.62
CA GLY A 163 10.37 -11.07 3.34
C GLY A 163 10.99 -9.79 2.80
N GLU A 164 12.03 -9.94 2.00
CA GLU A 164 12.70 -8.82 1.37
C GLU A 164 12.26 -8.65 -0.09
N CYS A 165 11.94 -7.41 -0.49
CA CYS A 165 11.89 -7.03 -1.90
C CYS A 165 13.19 -6.35 -2.32
N ALA A 166 13.42 -6.24 -3.64
CA ALA A 166 14.66 -5.70 -4.17
C ALA A 166 15.01 -4.29 -3.63
N LEU A 167 14.01 -3.41 -3.48
CA LEU A 167 14.23 -2.08 -2.92
C LEU A 167 14.60 -2.13 -1.44
N PHE A 168 13.94 -2.97 -0.65
CA PHE A 168 14.27 -3.15 0.76
C PHE A 168 15.69 -3.71 0.93
N SER A 169 16.03 -4.79 0.22
CA SER A 169 17.38 -5.38 0.27
C SER A 169 18.45 -4.38 -0.17
N ALA A 170 18.19 -3.57 -1.19
CA ALA A 170 19.13 -2.54 -1.64
C ALA A 170 19.37 -1.46 -0.57
N VAL A 171 18.31 -0.96 0.08
CA VAL A 171 18.46 0.05 1.15
C VAL A 171 19.13 -0.58 2.38
N ASN A 172 18.76 -1.80 2.76
CA ASN A 172 19.39 -2.53 3.87
C ASN A 172 20.89 -2.72 3.62
N TRP A 173 21.27 -3.13 2.41
CA TRP A 173 22.68 -3.26 2.01
C TRP A 173 23.42 -1.92 2.04
N LEU A 174 22.80 -0.82 1.61
CA LEU A 174 23.41 0.51 1.67
C LEU A 174 23.63 1.02 3.10
N VAL A 175 22.74 0.66 4.04
CA VAL A 175 22.81 1.13 5.43
C VAL A 175 23.69 0.23 6.29
N ASN A 176 23.48 -1.07 6.22
CA ASN A 176 24.09 -2.06 7.11
C ASN A 176 25.22 -2.86 6.46
N GLY A 177 25.45 -2.69 5.15
CA GLY A 177 26.42 -3.46 4.40
C GLY A 177 25.98 -4.90 4.16
N THR A 178 26.95 -5.79 4.00
CA THR A 178 26.69 -7.23 3.88
C THR A 178 26.51 -7.83 5.26
N ILE A 179 25.29 -8.25 5.56
CA ILE A 179 24.97 -8.99 6.78
C ILE A 179 25.24 -10.46 6.49
N GLY A 180 26.13 -11.08 7.27
CA GLY A 180 26.44 -12.50 7.13
C GLY A 180 25.22 -13.38 7.47
N PRO A 181 25.20 -14.65 7.01
CA PRO A 181 24.06 -15.55 7.21
C PRO A 181 23.73 -15.84 8.69
N ASP A 182 24.70 -15.64 9.60
CA ASP A 182 24.54 -15.86 11.04
C ASP A 182 23.97 -14.64 11.79
N ARG A 183 23.52 -13.61 11.08
CA ARG A 183 22.99 -12.37 11.66
C ARG A 183 21.65 -12.02 11.06
N ASP A 184 20.79 -11.45 11.89
CA ASP A 184 19.46 -10.99 11.53
C ASP A 184 19.25 -9.55 12.02
N VAL A 185 18.28 -8.85 11.43
CA VAL A 185 17.97 -7.45 11.75
C VAL A 185 16.62 -7.37 12.45
N ILE A 186 16.63 -7.02 13.73
CA ILE A 186 15.42 -6.62 14.44
C ILE A 186 15.08 -5.20 14.02
N LEU A 187 14.01 -5.06 13.23
CA LEU A 187 13.59 -3.78 12.69
C LEU A 187 13.10 -2.84 13.78
N HIS A 188 13.62 -1.62 13.77
CA HIS A 188 13.04 -0.51 14.50
C HIS A 188 11.60 -0.25 13.98
N PRO A 189 10.64 0.20 14.82
CA PRO A 189 9.26 0.42 14.39
C PRO A 189 9.11 1.37 13.18
N VAL A 190 10.04 2.32 13.03
CA VAL A 190 10.12 3.20 11.84
C VAL A 190 10.50 2.42 10.56
N ALA A 191 11.45 1.49 10.65
CA ALA A 191 11.85 0.64 9.54
C ALA A 191 10.73 -0.33 9.16
N PHE A 192 10.05 -0.90 10.16
CA PHE A 192 8.88 -1.75 9.93
C PHE A 192 7.74 -1.00 9.23
N ALA A 193 7.43 0.23 9.66
CA ALA A 193 6.46 1.08 8.96
C ALA A 193 6.89 1.38 7.50
N GLY A 194 8.19 1.60 7.25
CA GLY A 194 8.74 1.73 5.90
C GLY A 194 8.56 0.47 5.07
N TRP A 195 8.81 -0.72 5.63
CA TRP A 195 8.59 -2.00 4.97
C TRP A 195 7.11 -2.20 4.61
N ILE A 196 6.19 -1.86 5.51
CA ILE A 196 4.76 -1.85 5.23
C ILE A 196 4.42 -0.86 4.10
N GLY A 197 5.08 0.31 4.06
CA GLY A 197 4.96 1.27 2.97
C GLY A 197 5.31 0.69 1.60
N LEU A 198 6.40 -0.09 1.52
CA LEU A 198 6.78 -0.81 0.30
C LEU A 198 5.72 -1.85 -0.09
N LEU A 199 5.25 -2.63 0.89
CA LEU A 199 4.22 -3.63 0.67
C LEU A 199 2.93 -2.99 0.13
N VAL A 200 2.43 -1.92 0.78
CA VAL A 200 1.23 -1.18 0.36
C VAL A 200 1.40 -0.63 -1.05
N THR A 201 2.55 -0.04 -1.35
CA THR A 201 2.87 0.45 -2.70
C THR A 201 2.80 -0.67 -3.72
N SER A 202 3.42 -1.82 -3.44
CA SER A 202 3.43 -2.97 -4.35
C SER A 202 2.02 -3.51 -4.61
N LEU A 203 1.19 -3.60 -3.56
CA LEU A 203 -0.19 -4.07 -3.65
C LEU A 203 -1.05 -3.12 -4.49
N ASN A 204 -0.89 -1.81 -4.31
CA ASN A 204 -1.60 -0.81 -5.11
C ASN A 204 -1.17 -0.83 -6.57
N LEU A 205 0.10 -1.11 -6.84
CA LEU A 205 0.62 -1.19 -8.20
C LEU A 205 0.40 -2.56 -8.87
N ILE A 206 -0.32 -3.50 -8.24
CA ILE A 206 -0.74 -4.73 -8.91
C ILE A 206 -1.59 -4.35 -10.15
N PRO A 207 -1.25 -4.82 -11.35
CA PRO A 207 -1.89 -4.42 -12.60
C PRO A 207 -3.25 -5.10 -12.84
N VAL A 208 -4.19 -4.95 -11.90
CA VAL A 208 -5.49 -5.63 -11.92
C VAL A 208 -6.62 -4.66 -11.54
N GLY A 209 -7.75 -4.76 -12.24
CA GLY A 209 -8.97 -4.05 -11.89
C GLY A 209 -8.79 -2.54 -11.78
N GLN A 210 -9.29 -1.96 -10.68
CA GLN A 210 -9.23 -0.53 -10.38
C GLN A 210 -8.10 -0.16 -9.41
N LEU A 211 -7.12 -1.04 -9.20
CA LEU A 211 -5.92 -0.67 -8.47
C LEU A 211 -5.09 0.33 -9.27
N ASP A 212 -4.18 1.04 -8.61
CA ASP A 212 -3.31 2.06 -9.21
C ASP A 212 -2.52 1.48 -10.40
N GLY A 213 -2.00 0.25 -10.28
CA GLY A 213 -1.35 -0.46 -11.38
C GLY A 213 -2.32 -0.83 -12.52
N GLY A 214 -3.57 -1.12 -12.20
CA GLY A 214 -4.63 -1.37 -13.17
C GLY A 214 -4.94 -0.13 -14.02
N HIS A 215 -4.99 1.05 -13.38
CA HIS A 215 -5.11 2.35 -14.05
C HIS A 215 -3.97 2.60 -15.04
N ILE A 216 -2.73 2.35 -14.63
CA ILE A 216 -1.53 2.54 -15.46
C ILE A 216 -1.53 1.59 -16.66
N ILE A 217 -1.74 0.29 -16.44
CA ILE A 217 -1.76 -0.71 -17.51
C ILE A 217 -2.94 -0.49 -18.46
N TYR A 218 -4.12 -0.07 -17.96
CA TYR A 218 -5.23 0.29 -18.83
C TYR A 218 -4.89 1.49 -19.71
N ALA A 219 -4.26 2.53 -19.16
CA ALA A 219 -3.86 3.67 -19.97
C ALA A 219 -2.90 3.24 -21.09
N ILE A 220 -1.87 2.44 -20.79
CA ILE A 220 -0.84 2.04 -21.75
C ILE A 220 -1.37 1.07 -22.81
N PHE A 221 -2.11 0.05 -22.39
CA PHE A 221 -2.50 -1.08 -23.25
C PHE A 221 -3.99 -1.11 -23.64
N GLY A 222 -4.79 -0.16 -23.14
CA GLY A 222 -6.23 -0.13 -23.33
C GLY A 222 -6.90 -1.42 -22.88
N HIS A 223 -7.76 -1.97 -23.73
CA HIS A 223 -8.52 -3.19 -23.43
C HIS A 223 -7.66 -4.45 -23.21
N ARG A 224 -6.40 -4.48 -23.67
CA ARG A 224 -5.46 -5.59 -23.39
C ARG A 224 -5.06 -5.66 -21.90
N GLN A 225 -5.35 -4.63 -21.11
CA GLN A 225 -5.21 -4.69 -19.64
C GLN A 225 -5.93 -5.90 -19.05
N ARG A 226 -7.06 -6.33 -19.62
CA ARG A 226 -7.79 -7.51 -19.15
C ARG A 226 -6.93 -8.78 -19.21
N GLU A 227 -6.15 -8.95 -20.28
CA GLU A 227 -5.26 -10.10 -20.46
C GLU A 227 -4.14 -10.06 -19.42
N VAL A 228 -3.50 -8.89 -19.25
CA VAL A 228 -2.48 -8.65 -18.23
C VAL A 228 -3.00 -8.98 -16.83
N ALA A 229 -4.20 -8.52 -16.51
CA ALA A 229 -4.79 -8.73 -15.21
C ALA A 229 -5.10 -10.21 -14.92
N TRP A 230 -5.57 -10.98 -15.91
CA TRP A 230 -5.74 -12.43 -15.75
C TRP A 230 -4.41 -13.16 -15.58
N MET A 231 -3.36 -12.77 -16.30
CA MET A 231 -2.02 -13.33 -16.13
C MET A 231 -1.49 -13.06 -14.72
N VAL A 232 -1.65 -11.84 -14.21
CA VAL A 232 -1.21 -11.46 -12.85
C VAL A 232 -2.03 -12.17 -11.78
N VAL A 233 -3.36 -12.27 -11.92
CA VAL A 233 -4.17 -13.05 -10.97
C VAL A 233 -3.73 -14.52 -10.96
N GLY A 234 -3.50 -15.12 -12.13
CA GLY A 234 -2.96 -16.49 -12.23
C GLY A 234 -1.61 -16.64 -11.53
N MET A 235 -0.69 -15.69 -11.75
CA MET A 235 0.60 -15.64 -11.08
C MET A 235 0.46 -15.56 -9.56
N LEU A 236 -0.42 -14.68 -9.04
CA LEU A 236 -0.67 -14.55 -7.60
C LEU A 236 -1.25 -15.84 -7.01
N LEU A 237 -2.15 -16.53 -7.71
CA LEU A 237 -2.67 -17.82 -7.25
C LEU A 237 -1.57 -18.88 -7.20
N VAL A 238 -0.70 -18.95 -8.21
CA VAL A 238 0.45 -19.87 -8.20
C VAL A 238 1.41 -19.55 -7.06
N LEU A 239 1.73 -18.27 -6.84
CA LEU A 239 2.54 -17.82 -5.69
C LEU A 239 1.86 -18.13 -4.35
N GLY A 240 0.53 -18.13 -4.31
CA GLY A 240 -0.24 -18.50 -3.13
C GLY A 240 -0.22 -19.99 -2.82
N ILE A 241 -0.20 -20.85 -3.84
CA ILE A 241 -0.11 -22.31 -3.69
C ILE A 241 1.33 -22.74 -3.37
N LEU A 242 2.32 -22.16 -4.05
CA LEU A 242 3.72 -22.57 -3.96
C LEU A 242 4.53 -21.79 -2.90
N GLY A 243 3.99 -20.67 -2.42
CA GLY A 243 4.68 -19.73 -1.55
C GLY A 243 3.81 -19.28 -0.39
N TRP A 244 3.46 -17.99 -0.34
CA TRP A 244 2.71 -17.41 0.78
C TRP A 244 1.20 -17.44 0.53
N GLU A 245 0.45 -18.19 1.36
CA GLU A 245 -1.00 -18.39 1.25
C GLU A 245 -1.81 -17.08 1.19
N GLY A 246 -1.28 -15.98 1.74
CA GLY A 246 -1.92 -14.66 1.66
C GLY A 246 -2.15 -14.19 0.22
N TRP A 247 -1.40 -14.68 -0.76
CA TRP A 247 -1.66 -14.40 -2.17
C TRP A 247 -2.92 -15.08 -2.72
N LEU A 248 -3.37 -16.20 -2.14
CA LEU A 248 -4.67 -16.79 -2.46
C LEU A 248 -5.81 -15.89 -2.03
N ILE A 249 -5.69 -15.32 -0.83
CA ILE A 249 -6.67 -14.36 -0.29
C ILE A 249 -6.71 -13.13 -1.20
N TRP A 250 -5.55 -12.57 -1.56
CA TRP A 250 -5.49 -11.45 -2.50
C TRP A 250 -6.04 -11.78 -3.88
N GLY A 251 -5.71 -12.94 -4.45
CA GLY A 251 -6.28 -13.40 -5.72
C GLY A 251 -7.80 -13.48 -5.66
N GLY A 252 -8.35 -14.06 -4.58
CA GLY A 252 -9.80 -14.10 -4.33
C GLY A 252 -10.44 -12.72 -4.22
N ILE A 253 -9.81 -11.80 -3.49
CA ILE A 253 -10.26 -10.40 -3.37
C ILE A 253 -10.28 -9.73 -4.76
N LEU A 254 -9.22 -9.85 -5.55
CA LEU A 254 -9.13 -9.24 -6.88
C LEU A 254 -10.20 -9.80 -7.83
N LEU A 255 -10.47 -11.10 -7.77
CA LEU A 255 -11.54 -11.74 -8.54
C LEU A 255 -12.92 -11.19 -8.12
N ALA A 256 -13.16 -11.01 -6.82
CA ALA A 256 -14.41 -10.48 -6.30
C ALA A 256 -14.63 -9.00 -6.65
N LEU A 257 -13.56 -8.19 -6.69
CA LEU A 257 -13.63 -6.77 -7.05
C LEU A 257 -13.78 -6.54 -8.56
N GLY A 258 -13.35 -7.50 -9.37
CA GLY A 258 -13.43 -7.44 -10.81
C GLY A 258 -12.07 -7.12 -11.45
N VAL A 259 -11.68 -7.98 -12.37
CA VAL A 259 -10.36 -7.96 -13.03
C VAL A 259 -10.26 -6.88 -14.12
N ARG A 260 -11.41 -6.45 -14.67
CA ARG A 260 -11.50 -5.50 -15.77
C ARG A 260 -11.51 -4.06 -15.27
N HIS A 261 -10.69 -3.21 -15.89
CA HIS A 261 -10.73 -1.77 -15.67
C HIS A 261 -11.84 -1.09 -16.50
N PRO A 262 -12.61 -0.12 -15.93
CA PRO A 262 -13.65 0.61 -16.66
C PRO A 262 -13.05 1.66 -17.62
N PRO A 263 -13.59 1.81 -18.85
CA PRO A 263 -13.03 2.73 -19.83
C PRO A 263 -13.09 4.20 -19.38
N VAL A 264 -12.13 4.99 -19.87
CA VAL A 264 -12.13 6.46 -19.75
C VAL A 264 -13.15 7.10 -20.69
N ILE A 265 -13.50 8.37 -20.46
CA ILE A 265 -14.50 9.08 -21.27
C ILE A 265 -14.03 9.21 -22.73
N TYR A 266 -12.77 9.57 -22.93
CA TYR A 266 -12.14 9.78 -24.23
C TYR A 266 -10.98 8.80 -24.44
N ASP A 267 -11.29 7.57 -24.87
CA ASP A 267 -10.31 6.48 -25.02
C ASP A 267 -9.48 6.57 -26.33
N GLY A 268 -9.82 7.49 -27.24
CA GLY A 268 -9.21 7.59 -28.57
C GLY A 268 -7.88 8.37 -28.65
N GLY A 269 -7.51 9.13 -27.62
CA GLY A 269 -6.33 10.03 -27.66
C GLY A 269 -5.01 9.30 -27.43
N GLU A 270 -3.94 9.70 -28.12
CA GLU A 270 -2.60 9.16 -27.91
C GLU A 270 -2.03 9.50 -26.52
N LEU A 271 -1.20 8.59 -26.00
CA LEU A 271 -0.48 8.78 -24.77
C LEU A 271 0.76 9.63 -25.02
N ASP A 272 0.94 10.68 -24.24
CA ASP A 272 2.15 11.49 -24.34
C ASP A 272 3.37 10.73 -23.79
N ASN A 273 4.50 10.86 -24.47
CA ASN A 273 5.73 10.13 -24.18
C ASN A 273 6.21 10.32 -22.74
N ARG A 274 5.99 11.51 -22.15
CA ARG A 274 6.36 11.75 -20.75
C ARG A 274 5.50 10.94 -19.79
N ARG A 275 4.19 10.82 -20.03
CA ARG A 275 3.28 10.01 -19.21
C ARG A 275 3.56 8.53 -19.40
N LEU A 276 3.87 8.11 -20.62
CA LEU A 276 4.32 6.75 -20.87
C LEU A 276 5.57 6.39 -20.03
N ALA A 277 6.56 7.29 -19.96
CA ALA A 277 7.72 7.12 -19.09
C ALA A 277 7.36 7.04 -17.60
N VAL A 278 6.42 7.87 -17.12
CA VAL A 278 5.91 7.81 -15.74
C VAL A 278 5.22 6.47 -15.45
N GLY A 279 4.42 5.97 -16.39
CA GLY A 279 3.78 4.66 -16.27
C GLY A 279 4.79 3.52 -16.17
N TYR A 280 5.83 3.52 -17.01
CA TYR A 280 6.91 2.54 -16.91
C TYR A 280 7.72 2.67 -15.61
N LEU A 281 7.98 3.89 -15.15
CA LEU A 281 8.64 4.12 -13.86
C LEU A 281 7.81 3.52 -12.71
N ALA A 282 6.50 3.73 -12.70
CA ALA A 282 5.63 3.12 -11.70
C ALA A 282 5.62 1.59 -11.77
N MET A 283 5.67 0.99 -12.97
CA MET A 283 5.78 -0.46 -13.11
C MET A 283 7.15 -1.01 -12.71
N LEU A 284 8.22 -0.23 -12.89
CA LEU A 284 9.52 -0.54 -12.30
C LEU A 284 9.45 -0.49 -10.77
N CYS A 285 8.82 0.53 -10.19
CA CYS A 285 8.59 0.62 -8.75
C CYS A 285 7.81 -0.59 -8.22
N PHE A 286 6.80 -1.07 -8.95
CA PHE A 286 6.10 -2.31 -8.62
C PHE A 286 7.06 -3.50 -8.55
N ALA A 287 7.85 -3.72 -9.60
CA ALA A 287 8.80 -4.83 -9.64
C ALA A 287 9.85 -4.75 -8.50
N LEU A 288 10.29 -3.54 -8.14
CA LEU A 288 11.26 -3.33 -7.07
C LEU A 288 10.67 -3.48 -5.66
N THR A 289 9.38 -3.21 -5.49
CA THR A 289 8.69 -3.26 -4.19
C THR A 289 7.92 -4.54 -3.94
N PHE A 290 7.64 -5.33 -4.98
CA PHE A 290 6.92 -6.59 -4.86
C PHE A 290 7.73 -7.62 -4.07
N THR A 291 7.13 -8.14 -3.00
CA THR A 291 7.73 -9.16 -2.14
C THR A 291 7.00 -10.49 -2.35
N PRO A 292 7.57 -11.49 -3.06
CA PRO A 292 6.87 -12.75 -3.34
C PRO A 292 6.45 -13.54 -2.09
N ILE A 293 7.20 -13.42 -1.00
CA ILE A 293 6.91 -14.10 0.28
C ILE A 293 6.99 -13.03 1.38
N PRO A 294 5.93 -12.23 1.61
CA PRO A 294 5.97 -11.11 2.55
C PRO A 294 6.20 -11.53 4.00
N PHE A 295 5.69 -12.69 4.39
CA PHE A 295 5.83 -13.21 5.74
C PHE A 295 6.22 -14.67 5.66
N THR A 296 7.22 -15.05 6.45
CA THR A 296 7.55 -16.45 6.68
C THR A 296 7.17 -16.77 8.12
N SER A 297 6.10 -17.56 8.29
CA SER A 297 5.84 -18.21 9.56
C SER A 297 6.74 -19.43 9.63
N ILE A 298 7.63 -19.47 10.62
CA ILE A 298 8.30 -20.71 11.00
C ILE A 298 7.19 -21.62 11.53
N ASN A 299 6.91 -22.71 10.81
CA ASN A 299 6.03 -23.75 11.32
C ASN A 299 6.60 -24.23 12.66
N ILE A 300 5.78 -24.11 13.72
CA ILE A 300 6.00 -24.76 15.01
C ILE A 300 5.87 -26.27 14.82
#